data_AF-A0A524NX98-F1
#
_entry.id   AF-A0A524NX98-F1
#
_cell.length_a   1.000
_cell.length_b   1.000
_cell.length_c   1.000
_cell.angle_alpha   90.00
_cell.angle_beta   90.00
_cell.angle_gamma   90.00
#
_symmetry.space_group_name_H-M   'P 1'
#
loop_
_entity.id
_entity.type
_entity.pdbx_description
1 polymer ?
#
loop_
_entity_poly.entity_id
_entity_poly.type
_entity_poly.pdbx_seq_one_letter_code
_entity_poly.pdbx_strand_id
1 'polypeptide(L)'
;MKHFTFLLLIWLAYSCQTSVNPTLKIEGELQQWHKVTLVLNGPATSEMAEENPFLDYKLEAIFTQGTSSYTVPGYFAADGNAGETSAREGSIWKIHFRPDASGTWNYRVSFQKGKNLAVLDGDVQGEAIGPDGAEGSLDIIETDKSAPDFRARGRIVNGGKGYFKFQGTDEIWIKNGADSPENFLAFQDFDQTLRFSLKSVFREGEANPDIQIHSYEPHLSDWKEGDPTWQNGNGKGIIGALNYLQSVGVNSVYMLTLNILGDGKDVWPYNDYNERYRFDCSKLDQWEVVFDHMESLGIMAHFVLQETENECLLDIGQT
;
A
#
# COMPACT_ATOMS: atom_id res chain seq x y z
N MET A 1 37.38 76.15 1.33
CA MET A 1 37.78 74.95 2.11
C MET A 1 36.72 74.76 3.19
N LYS A 2 35.90 73.72 3.30
CA LYS A 2 35.82 72.37 2.74
C LYS A 2 34.31 72.04 2.61
N HIS A 3 33.88 71.36 1.55
CA HIS A 3 32.56 70.76 1.45
C HIS A 3 32.61 69.32 1.99
N PHE A 4 31.68 68.96 2.85
CA PHE A 4 31.44 67.58 3.30
C PHE A 4 30.17 67.08 2.60
N THR A 5 30.32 66.06 1.77
CA THR A 5 29.20 65.39 1.10
C THR A 5 28.90 64.10 1.87
N PHE A 6 27.67 63.95 2.35
CA PHE A 6 27.19 62.76 3.05
C PHE A 6 26.58 61.80 2.00
N LEU A 7 27.10 60.57 1.91
CA LEU A 7 26.57 59.52 1.05
C LEU A 7 25.63 58.63 1.89
N LEU A 8 24.36 58.56 1.51
CA LEU A 8 23.34 57.69 2.13
C LEU A 8 23.31 56.36 1.37
N LEU A 9 23.68 55.25 2.00
CA LEU A 9 23.50 53.90 1.46
C LEU A 9 22.09 53.39 1.78
N ILE A 10 21.33 53.07 0.74
CA ILE A 10 20.03 52.38 0.82
C ILE A 10 20.32 50.87 0.76
N TRP A 11 20.00 50.16 1.84
CA TRP A 11 20.02 48.69 1.89
C TRP A 11 18.64 48.17 1.44
N LEU A 12 18.59 47.48 0.30
CA LEU A 12 17.43 46.69 -0.12
C LEU A 12 17.44 45.35 0.62
N ALA A 13 16.43 45.12 1.46
CA ALA A 13 16.15 43.80 2.01
C ALA A 13 15.52 42.92 0.93
N TYR A 14 16.27 41.91 0.46
CA TYR A 14 15.70 40.80 -0.29
C TYR A 14 14.88 39.94 0.69
N SER A 15 13.56 39.96 0.51
CA SER A 15 12.64 39.05 1.20
C SER A 15 12.86 37.64 0.64
N CYS A 16 13.35 36.73 1.50
CA CYS A 16 13.26 35.29 1.26
C CYS A 16 11.77 34.92 1.16
N GLN A 17 11.29 34.65 -0.05
CA GLN A 17 10.09 33.86 -0.23
C GLN A 17 10.44 32.42 0.13
N THR A 18 10.13 32.01 1.35
CA THR A 18 10.07 30.59 1.71
C THR A 18 8.99 29.96 0.85
N SER A 19 9.38 29.08 -0.08
CA SER A 19 8.45 28.19 -0.75
C SER A 19 7.72 27.36 0.32
N VAL A 20 6.44 27.65 0.54
CA VAL A 20 5.58 26.78 1.33
C VAL A 20 5.45 25.51 0.51
N ASN A 21 6.21 24.46 0.87
CA ASN A 21 5.97 23.13 0.32
C ASN A 21 4.52 22.78 0.65
N PRO A 22 3.70 22.40 -0.35
CA PRO A 22 2.33 21.99 -0.06
C PRO A 22 2.40 20.81 0.93
N THR A 23 1.69 20.94 2.04
CA THR A 23 1.62 19.91 3.09
C THR A 23 0.89 18.66 2.61
N LEU A 24 0.23 18.73 1.45
CA LEU A 24 -0.52 17.66 0.82
C LEU A 24 -0.37 17.75 -0.70
N LYS A 25 -0.06 16.62 -1.34
CA LYS A 25 -0.01 16.42 -2.79
C LYS A 25 -1.00 15.33 -3.19
N ILE A 26 -1.63 15.47 -4.33
CA ILE A 26 -2.50 14.43 -4.90
C ILE A 26 -1.72 13.71 -6.01
N GLU A 27 -1.77 12.39 -6.01
CA GLU A 27 -1.16 11.52 -7.02
C GLU A 27 -2.18 10.50 -7.56
N GLY A 28 -1.92 9.95 -8.75
CA GLY A 28 -2.79 9.00 -9.43
C GLY A 28 -3.71 9.65 -10.48
N GLU A 29 -4.38 8.80 -11.24
CA GLU A 29 -5.37 9.19 -12.25
C GLU A 29 -6.68 9.55 -11.52
N LEU A 30 -7.20 10.77 -11.69
CA LEU A 30 -8.46 11.23 -11.08
C LEU A 30 -9.67 10.64 -11.83
N GLN A 31 -9.80 9.33 -11.81
CA GLN A 31 -10.84 8.58 -12.52
C GLN A 31 -11.58 7.63 -11.58
N GLN A 32 -12.85 7.36 -11.89
CA GLN A 32 -13.66 6.39 -11.17
C GLN A 32 -12.96 5.02 -11.15
N TRP A 33 -12.93 4.36 -9.98
CA TRP A 33 -12.25 3.08 -9.71
C TRP A 33 -10.73 3.12 -9.58
N HIS A 34 -10.07 4.24 -9.89
CA HIS A 34 -8.61 4.33 -9.82
C HIS A 34 -8.12 4.69 -8.42
N LYS A 35 -6.90 4.28 -8.09
CA LYS A 35 -6.23 4.67 -6.84
C LYS A 35 -5.80 6.14 -6.91
N VAL A 36 -6.50 6.99 -6.17
CA VAL A 36 -6.10 8.37 -5.89
C VAL A 36 -5.37 8.41 -4.55
N THR A 37 -4.18 8.98 -4.52
CA THR A 37 -3.35 9.05 -3.32
C THR A 37 -3.24 10.47 -2.81
N LEU A 38 -3.62 10.70 -1.55
CA LEU A 38 -3.20 11.88 -0.82
C LEU A 38 -1.84 11.59 -0.20
N VAL A 39 -0.82 12.33 -0.59
CA VAL A 39 0.56 12.27 -0.05
C VAL A 39 0.74 13.46 0.87
N LEU A 40 0.97 13.19 2.15
CA LEU A 40 1.01 14.20 3.21
C LEU A 40 2.41 14.29 3.81
N ASN A 41 2.88 15.52 4.03
CA ASN A 41 4.06 15.78 4.84
C ASN A 41 3.64 15.79 6.31
N GLY A 42 3.98 14.72 7.04
CA GLY A 42 3.70 14.56 8.45
C GLY A 42 4.96 14.61 9.32
N PRO A 43 4.86 14.19 10.59
CA PRO A 43 6.01 14.01 11.47
C PRO A 43 7.02 13.04 10.85
N ALA A 44 8.30 13.39 10.96
CA ALA A 44 9.39 12.49 10.60
C ALA A 44 9.50 11.39 11.65
N THR A 45 9.55 10.14 11.21
CA THR A 45 9.62 8.95 12.06
C THR A 45 10.29 7.80 11.30
N SER A 46 10.38 6.62 11.92
CA SER A 46 10.96 5.42 11.33
C SER A 46 10.25 4.17 11.83
N GLU A 47 10.41 3.07 11.09
CA GLU A 47 9.90 1.75 11.48
C GLU A 47 10.30 1.36 12.90
N MET A 48 11.45 1.86 13.40
CA MET A 48 12.03 1.55 14.71
C MET A 48 12.01 2.73 15.69
N ALA A 49 11.30 3.82 15.38
CA ALA A 49 11.22 4.97 16.26
C ALA A 49 10.61 4.62 17.62
N GLU A 50 11.04 5.32 18.68
CA GLU A 50 10.55 5.12 20.05
C GLU A 50 9.02 5.24 20.11
N GLU A 51 8.48 6.30 19.49
CA GLU A 51 7.06 6.43 19.20
C GLU A 51 6.74 5.56 17.98
N ASN A 52 5.83 4.60 18.14
CA ASN A 52 5.55 3.64 17.09
C ASN A 52 4.65 4.29 16.01
N PRO A 53 5.13 4.49 14.77
CA PRO A 53 4.34 5.15 13.72
C PRO A 53 3.09 4.36 13.31
N PHE A 54 3.03 3.08 13.64
CA PHE A 54 1.94 2.17 13.28
C PHE A 54 0.88 2.01 14.40
N LEU A 55 1.19 2.47 15.61
CA LEU A 55 0.28 2.41 16.76
C LEU A 55 -0.09 3.79 17.27
N ASP A 56 0.88 4.71 17.36
CA ASP A 56 0.72 5.98 18.06
C ASP A 56 0.18 7.11 17.17
N TYR A 57 -0.01 6.84 15.88
CA TYR A 57 -0.45 7.82 14.89
C TYR A 57 -1.69 7.30 14.17
N LYS A 58 -2.74 8.12 14.13
CA LYS A 58 -3.99 7.83 13.42
C LYS A 58 -4.22 8.89 12.36
N LEU A 59 -4.07 8.48 11.11
CA LEU A 59 -4.32 9.31 9.93
C LEU A 59 -5.57 8.77 9.23
N GLU A 60 -6.54 9.63 8.97
CA GLU A 60 -7.77 9.30 8.26
C GLU A 60 -8.16 10.47 7.36
N ALA A 61 -8.89 10.19 6.28
CA ALA A 61 -9.61 11.21 5.54
C ALA A 61 -11.06 10.77 5.32
N ILE A 62 -11.97 11.73 5.48
CA ILE A 62 -13.39 11.54 5.17
C ILE A 62 -13.63 12.11 3.77
N PHE A 63 -13.92 11.24 2.81
CA PHE A 63 -14.29 11.59 1.45
C PHE A 63 -15.81 11.63 1.33
N THR A 64 -16.36 12.68 0.71
CA THR A 64 -17.81 12.89 0.60
C THR A 64 -18.22 13.31 -0.80
N GLN A 65 -19.35 12.77 -1.26
CA GLN A 65 -20.01 13.17 -2.50
C GLN A 65 -21.52 12.95 -2.36
N GLY A 66 -22.31 14.03 -2.35
CA GLY A 66 -23.76 13.94 -2.15
C GLY A 66 -24.09 13.28 -0.81
N THR A 67 -24.70 12.08 -0.85
CA THR A 67 -25.01 11.27 0.34
C THR A 67 -23.93 10.24 0.69
N SER A 68 -22.95 10.02 -0.20
CA SER A 68 -21.86 9.06 0.02
C SER A 68 -20.79 9.66 0.92
N SER A 69 -20.29 8.85 1.86
CA SER A 69 -19.25 9.23 2.80
C SER A 69 -18.36 8.03 3.11
N TYR A 70 -17.05 8.18 2.95
CA TYR A 70 -16.05 7.14 3.20
C TYR A 70 -14.97 7.68 4.14
N THR A 71 -14.83 7.07 5.32
CA THR A 71 -13.64 7.27 6.17
C THR A 71 -12.57 6.27 5.72
N VAL A 72 -11.44 6.80 5.27
CA VAL A 72 -10.35 6.01 4.69
C VAL A 72 -9.11 6.19 5.55
N PRO A 73 -8.51 5.10 6.07
CA PRO A 73 -7.28 5.19 6.85
C PRO A 73 -6.09 5.54 5.96
N GLY A 74 -5.15 6.27 6.53
CA GLY A 74 -3.81 6.47 6.00
C GLY A 74 -2.77 5.66 6.76
N TYR A 75 -1.54 5.72 6.27
CA TYR A 75 -0.42 4.97 6.83
C TYR A 75 0.90 5.73 6.68
N PHE A 76 1.88 5.35 7.50
CA PHE A 76 3.26 5.84 7.41
C PHE A 76 3.98 5.18 6.23
N ALA A 77 4.55 5.99 5.33
CA ALA A 77 5.13 5.54 4.06
C ALA A 77 6.62 5.89 3.93
N ALA A 78 7.35 6.05 5.05
CA ALA A 78 8.76 6.42 5.07
C ALA A 78 9.07 7.66 4.20
N ASP A 79 9.85 7.50 3.13
CA ASP A 79 10.21 8.56 2.18
C ASP A 79 9.19 8.75 1.04
N GLY A 80 8.12 7.96 1.03
CA GLY A 80 7.07 7.96 0.02
C GLY A 80 7.38 7.14 -1.23
N ASN A 81 8.55 6.54 -1.33
CA ASN A 81 8.99 5.70 -2.46
C ASN A 81 9.82 4.50 -1.95
N ALA A 82 9.43 3.97 -0.79
CA ALA A 82 10.22 3.00 -0.02
C ALA A 82 10.47 1.71 -0.80
N GLY A 83 9.59 1.33 -1.73
CA GLY A 83 9.79 0.14 -2.55
C GLY A 83 10.96 0.26 -3.52
N GLU A 84 11.30 1.48 -3.95
CA GLU A 84 12.47 1.76 -4.78
C GLU A 84 13.72 2.03 -3.93
N THR A 85 13.58 2.71 -2.79
CA THR A 85 14.72 3.21 -2.01
C THR A 85 15.12 2.31 -0.84
N SER A 86 14.28 1.32 -0.49
CA SER A 86 14.35 0.55 0.77
C SER A 86 14.35 1.43 2.02
N ALA A 87 13.75 2.63 1.95
CA ALA A 87 13.71 3.55 3.08
C ALA A 87 12.84 3.00 4.22
N ARG A 88 13.36 3.12 5.46
CA ARG A 88 12.69 2.73 6.71
C ARG A 88 12.28 3.92 7.56
N GLU A 89 12.54 5.12 7.07
CA GLU A 89 12.32 6.38 7.76
C GLU A 89 11.99 7.49 6.77
N GLY A 90 11.35 8.52 7.29
CA GLY A 90 10.97 9.70 6.52
C GLY A 90 9.77 10.39 7.14
N SER A 91 9.14 11.26 6.37
CA SER A 91 8.05 12.13 6.83
C SER A 91 6.81 12.02 5.95
N ILE A 92 6.74 11.01 5.08
CA ILE A 92 5.64 10.85 4.14
C ILE A 92 4.60 9.91 4.72
N TRP A 93 3.35 10.34 4.61
CA TRP A 93 2.17 9.60 4.98
C TRP A 93 1.22 9.57 3.78
N LYS A 94 0.54 8.45 3.56
CA LYS A 94 -0.31 8.26 2.38
C LYS A 94 -1.72 7.84 2.78
N ILE A 95 -2.72 8.30 2.03
CA ILE A 95 -4.10 7.80 2.06
C ILE A 95 -4.47 7.38 0.64
N HIS A 96 -4.96 6.16 0.47
CA HIS A 96 -5.41 5.65 -0.82
C HIS A 96 -6.93 5.60 -0.90
N PHE A 97 -7.51 6.39 -1.80
CA PHE A 97 -8.95 6.43 -2.05
C PHE A 97 -9.25 5.96 -3.47
N ARG A 98 -10.24 5.07 -3.60
CA ARG A 98 -10.75 4.59 -4.90
C ARG A 98 -12.21 5.02 -5.05
N PRO A 99 -12.48 6.18 -5.70
CA PRO A 99 -13.82 6.73 -5.83
C PRO A 99 -14.70 5.79 -6.65
N ASP A 100 -15.94 5.60 -6.22
CA ASP A 100 -16.90 4.71 -6.85
C ASP A 100 -17.90 5.40 -7.78
N ALA A 101 -17.77 6.72 -7.92
CA ALA A 101 -18.54 7.53 -8.83
C ALA A 101 -17.69 8.70 -9.36
N SER A 102 -17.98 9.12 -10.60
CA SER A 102 -17.46 10.36 -11.16
C SER A 102 -18.13 11.59 -10.53
N GLY A 103 -17.51 12.75 -10.69
CA GLY A 103 -17.90 14.03 -10.11
C GLY A 103 -16.95 14.50 -9.01
N THR A 104 -17.32 15.60 -8.36
CA THR A 104 -16.48 16.23 -7.33
C THR A 104 -16.66 15.54 -5.98
N TRP A 105 -15.56 14.98 -5.47
CA TRP A 105 -15.44 14.45 -4.11
C TRP A 105 -14.74 15.48 -3.22
N ASN A 106 -15.27 15.79 -2.05
CA ASN A 106 -14.58 16.61 -1.06
C ASN A 106 -13.91 15.72 -0.03
N TYR A 107 -12.77 16.13 0.51
CA TYR A 107 -12.10 15.43 1.59
C TYR A 107 -11.77 16.36 2.76
N ARG A 108 -11.74 15.78 3.97
CA ARG A 108 -11.19 16.39 5.19
C ARG A 108 -10.28 15.39 5.87
N VAL A 109 -9.04 15.79 6.18
CA VAL A 109 -8.03 14.98 6.86
C VAL A 109 -8.17 15.14 8.38
N SER A 110 -8.03 14.03 9.10
CA SER A 110 -7.80 13.95 10.54
C SER A 110 -6.45 13.26 10.75
N PHE A 111 -5.53 13.93 11.42
CA PHE A 111 -4.21 13.39 11.73
C PHE A 111 -3.85 13.66 13.18
N GLN A 112 -3.90 12.59 13.97
CA GLN A 112 -3.76 12.67 15.41
C GLN A 112 -2.65 11.75 15.91
N LYS A 113 -2.05 12.14 17.03
CA LYS A 113 -1.03 11.39 17.75
C LYS A 113 -1.52 11.06 19.16
N GLY A 114 -1.31 9.84 19.61
CA GLY A 114 -1.62 9.40 20.96
C GLY A 114 -1.23 7.95 21.16
N LYS A 115 -0.90 7.55 22.38
CA LYS A 115 -0.42 6.19 22.65
C LYS A 115 -1.43 5.13 22.18
N ASN A 116 -1.01 4.22 21.31
CA ASN A 116 -1.81 3.15 20.69
C ASN A 116 -3.08 3.63 19.95
N LEU A 117 -3.17 4.91 19.60
CA LEU A 117 -4.38 5.54 19.05
C LEU A 117 -4.93 4.83 17.80
N ALA A 118 -4.07 4.24 16.96
CA ALA A 118 -4.47 3.56 15.73
C ALA A 118 -5.35 2.32 15.97
N VAL A 119 -5.29 1.72 17.16
CA VAL A 119 -5.98 0.46 17.50
C VAL A 119 -6.96 0.60 18.67
N LEU A 120 -7.15 1.81 19.21
CA LEU A 120 -8.14 2.06 20.25
C LEU A 120 -9.54 2.13 19.66
N ASP A 121 -10.49 1.45 20.30
CA ASP A 121 -11.91 1.52 19.97
C ASP A 121 -12.54 2.84 20.43
N GLY A 122 -13.52 3.31 19.66
CA GLY A 122 -14.31 4.50 19.97
C GLY A 122 -13.66 5.82 19.55
N ASP A 123 -14.21 6.92 20.07
CA ASP A 123 -13.80 8.29 19.72
C ASP A 123 -12.76 8.81 20.73
N VAL A 124 -11.64 8.10 20.82
CA VAL A 124 -10.49 8.56 21.62
C VAL A 124 -9.77 9.63 20.83
N GLN A 125 -9.66 10.83 21.41
CA GLN A 125 -9.00 11.97 20.79
C GLN A 125 -7.51 12.00 21.13
N GLY A 126 -6.68 12.13 20.10
CA GLY A 126 -5.25 12.40 20.22
C GLY A 126 -4.91 13.89 20.12
N GLU A 127 -3.63 14.19 20.13
CA GLU A 127 -3.09 15.51 19.78
C GLU A 127 -3.07 15.68 18.26
N ALA A 128 -3.73 16.72 17.74
CA ALA A 128 -3.68 17.07 16.32
C ALA A 128 -2.25 17.38 15.87
N ILE A 129 -1.83 16.82 14.74
CA ILE A 129 -0.46 16.95 14.23
C ILE A 129 -0.40 17.01 12.70
N GLY A 130 0.66 17.60 12.15
CA GLY A 130 0.85 17.68 10.71
C GLY A 130 -0.32 18.43 10.03
N PRO A 131 -0.80 17.98 8.85
CA PRO A 131 -1.92 18.58 8.14
C PRO A 131 -3.31 18.17 8.69
N ASP A 132 -3.48 18.02 10.00
CA ASP A 132 -4.79 17.83 10.61
C ASP A 132 -5.77 18.95 10.21
N GLY A 133 -7.01 18.58 9.86
CA GLY A 133 -8.03 19.50 9.38
C GLY A 133 -7.83 19.99 7.96
N ALA A 134 -6.83 19.51 7.20
CA ALA A 134 -6.67 19.86 5.79
C ALA A 134 -7.88 19.41 4.97
N GLU A 135 -8.33 20.28 4.07
CA GLU A 135 -9.52 20.06 3.23
C GLU A 135 -9.17 20.27 1.76
N GLY A 136 -9.94 19.63 0.87
CA GLY A 136 -9.83 19.85 -0.56
C GLY A 136 -10.88 19.07 -1.34
N SER A 137 -10.73 19.06 -2.66
CA SER A 137 -11.64 18.36 -3.55
C SER A 137 -10.88 17.64 -4.67
N LEU A 138 -11.49 16.57 -5.18
CA LEU A 138 -11.03 15.76 -6.28
C LEU A 138 -12.12 15.75 -7.36
N ASP A 139 -11.80 16.23 -8.56
CA ASP A 139 -12.69 16.14 -9.70
C ASP A 139 -12.45 14.81 -10.43
N ILE A 140 -13.31 13.83 -10.16
CA ILE A 140 -13.18 12.47 -10.68
C ILE A 140 -13.92 12.36 -12.00
N ILE A 141 -13.23 11.94 -13.06
CA ILE A 141 -13.86 11.67 -14.37
C ILE A 141 -14.19 10.18 -14.50
N GLU A 142 -14.92 9.83 -15.55
CA GLU A 142 -15.14 8.42 -15.92
C GLU A 142 -13.82 7.70 -16.24
N THR A 143 -13.77 6.40 -15.96
CA THR A 143 -12.60 5.57 -16.28
C THR A 143 -12.39 5.45 -17.80
N ASP A 144 -11.14 5.51 -18.24
CA ASP A 144 -10.72 5.25 -19.62
C ASP A 144 -10.24 3.80 -19.86
N LYS A 145 -10.21 2.99 -18.81
CA LYS A 145 -9.71 1.61 -18.89
C LYS A 145 -10.71 0.69 -19.59
N SER A 146 -10.18 -0.32 -20.24
CA SER A 146 -10.95 -1.41 -20.85
C SER A 146 -10.62 -2.75 -20.17
N ALA A 147 -11.54 -3.71 -20.23
CA ALA A 147 -11.27 -5.07 -19.78
C ALA A 147 -9.99 -5.64 -20.45
N PRO A 148 -9.20 -6.47 -19.74
CA PRO A 148 -9.52 -7.13 -18.48
C PRO A 148 -9.30 -6.30 -17.21
N ASP A 149 -8.71 -5.10 -17.30
CA ASP A 149 -8.45 -4.22 -16.16
C ASP A 149 -9.71 -4.01 -15.31
N PHE A 150 -9.64 -4.29 -14.01
CA PHE A 150 -10.80 -4.16 -13.13
C PHE A 150 -11.29 -2.72 -12.98
N ARG A 151 -10.42 -1.72 -13.19
CA ARG A 151 -10.81 -0.31 -13.18
C ARG A 151 -11.76 0.05 -14.33
N ALA A 152 -11.94 -0.82 -15.32
CA ALA A 152 -12.95 -0.65 -16.36
C ALA A 152 -14.38 -1.00 -15.89
N ARG A 153 -14.52 -1.77 -14.80
CA ARG A 153 -15.80 -2.35 -14.36
C ARG A 153 -16.10 -2.12 -12.88
N GLY A 154 -15.12 -1.73 -12.08
CA GLY A 154 -15.25 -1.47 -10.66
C GLY A 154 -15.11 -2.72 -9.78
N ARG A 155 -15.63 -2.65 -8.56
CA ARG A 155 -15.43 -3.70 -7.54
C ARG A 155 -16.19 -4.97 -7.85
N ILE A 156 -15.63 -6.12 -7.50
CA ILE A 156 -16.35 -7.39 -7.49
C ILE A 156 -17.22 -7.45 -6.23
N VAL A 157 -18.52 -7.68 -6.39
CA VAL A 157 -19.50 -7.74 -5.30
C VAL A 157 -20.34 -9.01 -5.39
N ASN A 158 -20.99 -9.38 -4.29
CA ASN A 158 -21.96 -10.47 -4.28
C ASN A 158 -23.18 -10.10 -5.16
N GLY A 159 -23.34 -10.80 -6.28
CA GLY A 159 -24.46 -10.60 -7.22
C GLY A 159 -25.72 -11.37 -6.85
N GLY A 160 -25.68 -12.15 -5.76
CA GLY A 160 -26.72 -13.08 -5.36
C GLY A 160 -26.70 -14.37 -6.18
N LYS A 161 -27.49 -15.36 -5.74
CA LYS A 161 -27.67 -16.66 -6.41
C LYS A 161 -26.35 -17.42 -6.69
N GLY A 162 -25.32 -17.18 -5.86
CA GLY A 162 -24.01 -17.85 -5.97
C GLY A 162 -23.06 -17.26 -7.01
N TYR A 163 -23.36 -16.09 -7.59
CA TYR A 163 -22.49 -15.42 -8.56
C TYR A 163 -21.95 -14.11 -8.00
N PHE A 164 -20.73 -13.78 -8.40
CA PHE A 164 -20.18 -12.45 -8.26
C PHE A 164 -20.50 -11.60 -9.49
N LYS A 165 -20.51 -10.28 -9.32
CA LYS A 165 -20.66 -9.33 -10.43
C LYS A 165 -19.78 -8.10 -10.22
N PHE A 166 -19.53 -7.36 -11.28
CA PHE A 166 -18.89 -6.05 -11.20
C PHE A 166 -19.89 -4.97 -10.79
N GLN A 167 -19.54 -4.15 -9.81
CA GLN A 167 -20.39 -3.09 -9.26
C GLN A 167 -20.75 -2.02 -10.32
N GLY A 168 -19.82 -1.68 -11.21
CA GLY A 168 -20.01 -0.61 -12.19
C GLY A 168 -20.82 -1.02 -13.43
N THR A 169 -20.95 -2.32 -13.72
CA THR A 169 -21.54 -2.81 -14.98
C THR A 169 -22.59 -3.90 -14.80
N ASP A 170 -22.74 -4.47 -13.60
CA ASP A 170 -23.54 -5.66 -13.31
C ASP A 170 -23.15 -6.94 -14.08
N GLU A 171 -22.04 -6.92 -14.82
CA GLU A 171 -21.52 -8.10 -15.52
C GLU A 171 -21.12 -9.20 -14.53
N ILE A 172 -21.51 -10.45 -14.82
CA ILE A 172 -21.13 -11.62 -14.01
C ILE A 172 -19.62 -11.81 -14.06
N TRP A 173 -19.03 -12.04 -12.89
CA TRP A 173 -17.63 -12.44 -12.75
C TRP A 173 -17.55 -13.86 -12.19
N ILE A 174 -16.79 -14.72 -12.88
CA ILE A 174 -16.55 -16.10 -12.45
C ILE A 174 -15.09 -16.20 -12.04
N LYS A 175 -14.85 -16.55 -10.78
CA LYS A 175 -13.49 -16.79 -10.26
C LYS A 175 -12.88 -17.99 -10.98
N ASN A 176 -11.70 -17.78 -11.55
CA ASN A 176 -10.85 -18.80 -12.14
C ASN A 176 -9.43 -18.58 -11.64
N GLY A 177 -9.00 -19.37 -10.66
CA GLY A 177 -7.69 -19.23 -10.05
C GLY A 177 -7.22 -20.55 -9.46
N ALA A 178 -5.91 -20.70 -9.41
CA ALA A 178 -5.29 -21.73 -8.61
C ALA A 178 -5.21 -21.25 -7.16
N ASP A 179 -5.46 -22.16 -6.21
CA ASP A 179 -5.30 -21.93 -4.78
C ASP A 179 -3.84 -22.11 -4.35
N SER A 180 -2.89 -21.79 -5.24
CA SER A 180 -1.47 -22.05 -5.05
C SER A 180 -0.57 -21.17 -5.94
N PRO A 181 0.69 -20.91 -5.51
CA PRO A 181 1.22 -21.20 -4.17
C PRO A 181 0.63 -20.26 -3.12
N GLU A 182 0.35 -20.75 -1.91
CA GLU A 182 -0.17 -19.94 -0.81
C GLU A 182 0.79 -18.83 -0.37
N ASN A 183 2.10 -19.12 -0.45
CA ASN A 183 3.18 -18.19 -0.14
C ASN A 183 3.63 -17.43 -1.39
N PHE A 184 2.70 -17.03 -2.27
CA PHE A 184 3.02 -16.29 -3.51
C PHE A 184 3.93 -15.07 -3.27
N LEU A 185 3.76 -14.42 -2.10
CA LEU A 185 4.54 -13.25 -1.67
C LEU A 185 5.90 -13.58 -1.03
N ALA A 186 6.24 -14.86 -0.83
CA ALA A 186 7.58 -15.27 -0.41
C ALA A 186 8.52 -15.20 -1.62
N PHE A 187 8.91 -13.99 -2.01
CA PHE A 187 9.64 -13.72 -3.24
C PHE A 187 10.96 -13.00 -2.97
N GLN A 188 12.03 -13.45 -3.62
CA GLN A 188 13.40 -13.07 -3.27
C GLN A 188 13.76 -11.60 -3.53
N ASP A 189 13.07 -10.91 -4.46
CA ASP A 189 13.38 -9.51 -4.75
C ASP A 189 12.58 -8.54 -3.86
N PHE A 190 11.77 -9.04 -2.93
CA PHE A 190 11.16 -8.21 -1.89
C PHE A 190 12.13 -7.96 -0.74
N ASP A 191 12.10 -6.74 -0.21
CA ASP A 191 12.92 -6.35 0.93
C ASP A 191 12.58 -7.17 2.18
N GLN A 192 13.62 -7.55 2.92
CA GLN A 192 13.54 -8.30 4.19
C GLN A 192 12.62 -9.54 4.11
N THR A 193 12.68 -10.27 3.00
CA THR A 193 11.90 -11.49 2.75
C THR A 193 12.84 -12.69 2.70
N LEU A 194 12.55 -13.72 3.51
CA LEU A 194 13.34 -14.93 3.61
C LEU A 194 12.47 -16.07 4.13
N ARG A 195 12.92 -17.32 4.03
CA ARG A 195 12.31 -18.42 4.78
C ARG A 195 12.99 -18.56 6.14
N PHE A 196 12.22 -18.50 7.22
CA PHE A 196 12.76 -18.63 8.57
C PHE A 196 12.79 -20.10 9.03
N SER A 197 13.92 -20.53 9.59
CA SER A 197 14.05 -21.83 10.25
C SER A 197 15.08 -21.81 11.38
N LEU A 198 14.71 -22.42 12.50
CA LEU A 198 15.66 -22.77 13.59
C LEU A 198 16.18 -24.22 13.47
N LYS A 199 15.64 -25.01 12.54
CA LYS A 199 16.00 -26.41 12.34
C LYS A 199 17.03 -26.55 11.22
N SER A 200 18.11 -27.26 11.50
CA SER A 200 19.13 -27.70 10.53
C SER A 200 18.89 -29.13 10.01
N VAL A 201 17.80 -29.78 10.44
CA VAL A 201 17.49 -31.17 10.12
C VAL A 201 16.13 -31.26 9.43
N PHE A 202 16.16 -31.73 8.20
CA PHE A 202 15.00 -31.92 7.33
C PHE A 202 14.34 -33.29 7.57
N ARG A 203 13.00 -33.32 7.55
CA ARG A 203 12.21 -34.55 7.48
C ARG A 203 11.52 -34.59 6.12
N GLU A 204 11.54 -35.76 5.49
CA GLU A 204 10.88 -35.99 4.20
C GLU A 204 9.37 -35.68 4.33
N GLY A 205 8.89 -34.70 3.54
CA GLY A 205 7.51 -34.21 3.57
C GLY A 205 7.29 -32.89 4.32
N GLU A 206 8.26 -32.37 5.08
CA GLU A 206 8.22 -31.01 5.63
C GLU A 206 8.77 -30.01 4.58
N ALA A 207 8.42 -28.72 4.68
CA ALA A 207 9.04 -27.67 3.87
C ALA A 207 10.55 -27.62 4.18
N ASN A 208 11.39 -27.72 3.14
CA ASN A 208 12.84 -27.69 3.34
C ASN A 208 13.30 -26.25 3.61
N PRO A 209 13.93 -25.97 4.77
CA PRO A 209 14.42 -24.63 5.10
C PRO A 209 15.57 -24.17 4.21
N ASP A 210 16.26 -25.08 3.53
CA ASP A 210 17.30 -24.77 2.54
C ASP A 210 16.72 -24.45 1.15
N ILE A 211 15.41 -24.67 0.93
CA ILE A 211 14.75 -24.27 -0.32
C ILE A 211 14.57 -22.75 -0.29
N GLN A 212 15.19 -22.09 -1.27
CA GLN A 212 15.01 -20.68 -1.55
C GLN A 212 13.51 -20.36 -1.72
N ILE A 213 13.12 -19.20 -1.20
CA ILE A 213 11.87 -18.54 -1.52
C ILE A 213 11.76 -18.31 -3.04
N HIS A 214 10.56 -18.00 -3.54
CA HIS A 214 10.30 -17.96 -4.97
C HIS A 214 11.23 -16.97 -5.69
N SER A 215 11.75 -17.36 -6.85
CA SER A 215 12.43 -16.46 -7.79
C SER A 215 11.60 -16.18 -9.05
N TYR A 216 10.59 -17.01 -9.32
CA TYR A 216 9.78 -16.97 -10.54
C TYR A 216 10.61 -16.84 -11.83
N GLU A 217 11.85 -17.34 -11.83
CA GLU A 217 12.78 -17.29 -12.98
C GLU A 217 12.19 -17.78 -14.31
N PRO A 218 11.38 -18.86 -14.36
CA PRO A 218 10.76 -19.31 -15.60
C PRO A 218 9.86 -18.25 -16.26
N HIS A 219 9.40 -17.25 -15.50
CA HIS A 219 8.48 -16.22 -15.97
C HIS A 219 9.18 -14.89 -16.33
N LEU A 220 10.51 -14.83 -16.29
CA LEU A 220 11.25 -13.63 -16.73
C LEU A 220 10.98 -13.27 -18.19
N SER A 221 10.69 -14.26 -19.05
CA SER A 221 10.31 -14.04 -20.45
C SER A 221 8.87 -13.56 -20.63
N ASP A 222 8.03 -13.71 -19.61
CA ASP A 222 6.64 -13.26 -19.62
C ASP A 222 6.49 -11.78 -19.22
N TRP A 223 7.52 -11.21 -18.55
CA TRP A 223 7.64 -9.78 -18.32
C TRP A 223 7.85 -9.02 -19.64
N LYS A 224 7.17 -7.88 -19.79
CA LYS A 224 7.15 -7.07 -21.00
C LYS A 224 7.68 -5.67 -20.73
N GLU A 225 8.20 -5.03 -21.76
CA GLU A 225 8.61 -3.62 -21.67
C GLU A 225 7.40 -2.75 -21.27
N GLY A 226 7.57 -1.96 -20.21
CA GLY A 226 6.52 -1.14 -19.61
C GLY A 226 5.85 -1.75 -18.39
N ASP A 227 6.03 -3.05 -18.12
CA ASP A 227 5.60 -3.67 -16.88
C ASP A 227 6.38 -3.10 -15.68
N PRO A 228 5.76 -3.03 -14.50
CA PRO A 228 6.40 -2.43 -13.34
C PRO A 228 7.59 -3.26 -12.85
N THR A 229 8.55 -2.56 -12.27
CA THR A 229 9.72 -3.09 -11.54
C THR A 229 10.12 -2.08 -10.48
N TRP A 230 10.90 -2.52 -9.50
CA TRP A 230 11.61 -1.63 -8.57
C TRP A 230 13.11 -1.87 -8.64
N GLN A 231 13.90 -1.00 -8.04
CA GLN A 231 15.35 -1.16 -7.81
C GLN A 231 16.13 -1.59 -9.05
N ASN A 232 15.84 -0.97 -10.18
CA ASN A 232 16.48 -1.27 -11.47
C ASN A 232 16.30 -2.72 -11.96
N GLY A 233 15.10 -3.29 -11.77
CA GLY A 233 14.69 -4.55 -12.43
C GLY A 233 14.27 -5.68 -11.50
N ASN A 234 14.24 -5.43 -10.19
CA ASN A 234 13.61 -6.31 -9.23
C ASN A 234 12.11 -6.41 -9.51
N GLY A 235 11.52 -7.58 -9.24
CA GLY A 235 10.10 -7.83 -9.46
C GLY A 235 9.75 -8.45 -10.80
N LYS A 236 10.68 -8.50 -11.76
CA LYS A 236 10.39 -9.05 -13.11
C LYS A 236 9.82 -10.47 -13.07
N GLY A 237 10.33 -11.33 -12.19
CA GLY A 237 9.86 -12.70 -12.06
C GLY A 237 8.38 -12.77 -11.64
N ILE A 238 8.01 -12.13 -10.54
CA ILE A 238 6.64 -12.19 -10.01
C ILE A 238 5.63 -11.47 -10.92
N ILE A 239 6.04 -10.36 -11.53
CA ILE A 239 5.23 -9.62 -12.51
C ILE A 239 5.02 -10.45 -13.79
N GLY A 240 6.07 -11.09 -14.29
CA GLY A 240 5.98 -12.04 -15.40
C GLY A 240 5.08 -13.23 -15.08
N ALA A 241 5.14 -13.75 -13.86
CA ALA A 241 4.27 -14.86 -13.43
C ALA A 241 2.78 -14.46 -13.51
N LEU A 242 2.44 -13.23 -13.10
CA LEU A 242 1.09 -12.69 -13.25
C LEU A 242 0.68 -12.52 -14.72
N ASN A 243 1.59 -12.04 -15.57
CA ASN A 243 1.32 -11.96 -17.02
C ASN A 243 1.04 -13.32 -17.63
N TYR A 244 1.82 -14.34 -17.25
CA TYR A 244 1.60 -15.71 -17.69
C TYR A 244 0.24 -16.22 -17.24
N LEU A 245 -0.09 -16.08 -15.95
CA LEU A 245 -1.37 -16.48 -15.37
C LEU A 245 -2.54 -15.82 -16.12
N GLN A 246 -2.47 -14.51 -16.34
CA GLN A 246 -3.46 -13.78 -17.13
C GLN A 246 -3.58 -14.35 -18.55
N SER A 247 -2.46 -14.64 -19.21
CA SER A 247 -2.43 -15.15 -20.59
C SER A 247 -3.10 -16.51 -20.76
N VAL A 248 -3.12 -17.33 -19.70
CA VAL A 248 -3.80 -18.63 -19.66
C VAL A 248 -5.21 -18.57 -19.03
N GLY A 249 -5.72 -17.36 -18.77
CA GLY A 249 -7.09 -17.12 -18.33
C GLY A 249 -7.32 -17.19 -16.82
N VAL A 250 -6.26 -17.22 -16.01
CA VAL A 250 -6.37 -17.06 -14.55
C VAL A 250 -6.70 -15.61 -14.23
N ASN A 251 -7.71 -15.41 -13.38
CA ASN A 251 -8.21 -14.10 -12.96
C ASN A 251 -8.28 -13.98 -11.43
N SER A 252 -7.68 -14.90 -10.68
CA SER A 252 -7.54 -14.81 -9.23
C SER A 252 -6.30 -15.55 -8.76
N VAL A 253 -5.57 -14.93 -7.82
CA VAL A 253 -4.42 -15.56 -7.16
C VAL A 253 -4.68 -15.54 -5.66
N TYR A 254 -4.68 -16.73 -5.07
CA TYR A 254 -4.71 -16.94 -3.63
C TYR A 254 -3.34 -16.62 -3.03
N MET A 255 -3.32 -15.84 -1.95
CA MET A 255 -2.07 -15.59 -1.23
C MET A 255 -2.29 -15.29 0.24
N LEU A 256 -1.39 -15.82 1.06
CA LEU A 256 -1.25 -15.44 2.45
C LEU A 256 -0.48 -14.13 2.55
N THR A 257 -0.85 -13.31 3.52
CA THR A 257 -0.07 -12.12 3.90
C THR A 257 0.70 -12.34 5.21
N LEU A 258 0.44 -13.44 5.91
CA LEU A 258 1.03 -13.77 7.21
C LEU A 258 1.04 -15.28 7.44
N ASN A 259 2.20 -15.94 7.33
CA ASN A 259 2.35 -17.39 7.56
C ASN A 259 3.47 -17.74 8.55
N ILE A 260 3.83 -16.83 9.44
CA ILE A 260 5.00 -16.96 10.34
C ILE A 260 5.00 -18.26 11.16
N LEU A 261 3.84 -18.73 11.62
CA LEU A 261 3.71 -19.98 12.37
C LEU A 261 3.32 -21.18 11.50
N GLY A 262 3.08 -20.97 10.21
CA GLY A 262 2.70 -22.04 9.28
C GLY A 262 3.90 -22.79 8.73
N ASP A 263 3.66 -23.58 7.68
CA ASP A 263 4.69 -24.45 7.10
C ASP A 263 5.72 -23.66 6.29
N GLY A 264 5.29 -22.60 5.59
CA GLY A 264 6.18 -21.76 4.76
C GLY A 264 7.13 -20.87 5.57
N LYS A 265 6.63 -20.19 6.61
CA LYS A 265 7.40 -19.27 7.48
C LYS A 265 8.21 -18.25 6.69
N ASP A 266 7.61 -17.71 5.63
CA ASP A 266 8.29 -16.96 4.57
C ASP A 266 7.49 -15.75 4.07
N VAL A 267 6.29 -15.51 4.60
CA VAL A 267 5.46 -14.34 4.30
C VAL A 267 5.02 -13.65 5.58
N TRP A 268 5.36 -12.36 5.69
CA TRP A 268 4.90 -11.47 6.74
C TRP A 268 5.03 -10.00 6.33
N PRO A 269 4.22 -9.10 6.92
CA PRO A 269 4.25 -7.68 6.60
C PRO A 269 5.20 -6.87 7.52
N TYR A 270 5.74 -7.52 8.56
CA TYR A 270 6.54 -6.88 9.60
C TYR A 270 7.99 -6.62 9.16
N ASN A 271 8.66 -5.71 9.87
CA ASN A 271 10.08 -5.40 9.63
C ASN A 271 11.05 -6.45 10.18
N ASP A 272 10.57 -7.38 11.00
CA ASP A 272 11.30 -8.56 11.48
C ASP A 272 10.36 -9.75 11.64
N TYR A 273 10.88 -10.97 11.50
CA TYR A 273 10.12 -12.21 11.65
C TYR A 273 9.44 -12.35 13.03
N ASN A 274 10.06 -11.85 14.10
CA ASN A 274 9.52 -11.93 15.47
C ASN A 274 8.71 -10.68 15.88
N GLU A 275 8.61 -9.67 15.03
CA GLU A 275 7.88 -8.42 15.31
C GLU A 275 6.38 -8.54 14.97
N ARG A 276 5.50 -7.85 15.70
CA ARG A 276 4.04 -7.87 15.50
C ARG A 276 3.37 -6.50 15.47
N TYR A 277 4.13 -5.44 15.74
CA TYR A 277 3.64 -4.07 15.88
C TYR A 277 4.32 -3.08 14.94
N ARG A 278 5.34 -3.51 14.18
CA ARG A 278 6.10 -2.65 13.26
C ARG A 278 6.18 -3.27 11.88
N PHE A 279 5.67 -2.53 10.91
CA PHE A 279 5.60 -2.95 9.52
C PHE A 279 6.88 -2.60 8.76
N ASP A 280 7.17 -3.35 7.70
CA ASP A 280 8.20 -3.02 6.72
C ASP A 280 7.60 -2.13 5.63
N CYS A 281 7.97 -0.85 5.63
CA CYS A 281 7.45 0.12 4.67
C CYS A 281 7.86 -0.24 3.24
N SER A 282 9.11 -0.65 3.02
CA SER A 282 9.65 -0.96 1.70
C SER A 282 9.02 -2.21 1.07
N LYS A 283 8.89 -3.28 1.85
CA LYS A 283 8.26 -4.53 1.42
C LYS A 283 6.78 -4.31 1.05
N LEU A 284 6.04 -3.58 1.88
CA LEU A 284 4.62 -3.32 1.62
C LEU A 284 4.42 -2.41 0.40
N ASP A 285 5.30 -1.45 0.16
CA ASP A 285 5.27 -0.63 -1.07
C ASP A 285 5.60 -1.48 -2.31
N GLN A 286 6.49 -2.47 -2.22
CA GLN A 286 6.75 -3.44 -3.30
C GLN A 286 5.59 -4.41 -3.53
N TRP A 287 4.90 -4.85 -2.47
CA TRP A 287 3.68 -5.65 -2.59
C TRP A 287 2.59 -4.87 -3.32
N GLU A 288 2.43 -3.58 -3.01
CA GLU A 288 1.45 -2.72 -3.69
C GLU A 288 1.72 -2.60 -5.19
N VAL A 289 2.99 -2.56 -5.62
CA VAL A 289 3.35 -2.62 -7.05
C VAL A 289 2.79 -3.89 -7.72
N VAL A 290 2.90 -5.04 -7.04
CA VAL A 290 2.34 -6.30 -7.54
C VAL A 290 0.81 -6.25 -7.56
N PHE A 291 0.16 -5.72 -6.53
CA PHE A 291 -1.30 -5.65 -6.44
C PHE A 291 -1.92 -4.70 -7.47
N ASP A 292 -1.30 -3.55 -7.72
CA ASP A 292 -1.69 -2.64 -8.81
C ASP A 292 -1.57 -3.33 -10.17
N HIS A 293 -0.51 -4.11 -10.38
CA HIS A 293 -0.34 -4.87 -11.62
C HIS A 293 -1.42 -5.94 -11.78
N MET A 294 -1.73 -6.68 -10.71
CA MET A 294 -2.83 -7.65 -10.69
C MET A 294 -4.17 -7.01 -11.09
N GLU A 295 -4.48 -5.83 -10.55
CA GLU A 295 -5.68 -5.09 -10.91
C GLU A 295 -5.72 -4.73 -12.40
N SER A 296 -4.60 -4.26 -12.94
CA SER A 296 -4.49 -3.91 -14.37
C SER A 296 -4.69 -5.12 -15.29
N LEU A 297 -4.32 -6.31 -14.82
CA LEU A 297 -4.51 -7.58 -15.53
C LEU A 297 -5.90 -8.19 -15.35
N GLY A 298 -6.73 -7.64 -14.46
CA GLY A 298 -8.02 -8.23 -14.10
C GLY A 298 -7.88 -9.49 -13.26
N ILE A 299 -6.86 -9.54 -12.41
CA ILE A 299 -6.62 -10.62 -11.45
C ILE A 299 -7.04 -10.17 -10.05
N MET A 300 -7.95 -10.90 -9.43
CA MET A 300 -8.35 -10.71 -8.04
C MET A 300 -7.24 -11.20 -7.10
N ALA A 301 -6.65 -10.27 -6.35
CA ALA A 301 -5.85 -10.59 -5.17
C ALA A 301 -6.76 -11.19 -4.10
N HIS A 302 -6.71 -12.52 -3.96
CA HIS A 302 -7.49 -13.26 -2.98
C HIS A 302 -6.65 -13.40 -1.70
N PHE A 303 -6.68 -12.34 -0.89
CA PHE A 303 -5.96 -12.30 0.38
C PHE A 303 -6.58 -13.24 1.40
N VAL A 304 -5.75 -14.09 1.97
CA VAL A 304 -6.06 -14.84 3.18
C VAL A 304 -5.25 -14.25 4.33
N LEU A 305 -5.96 -13.54 5.20
CA LEU A 305 -5.37 -12.82 6.33
C LEU A 305 -5.20 -13.73 7.56
N GLN A 306 -6.06 -14.73 7.69
CA GLN A 306 -6.04 -15.69 8.79
C GLN A 306 -6.29 -17.13 8.30
N GLU A 307 -5.56 -18.07 8.87
CA GLU A 307 -5.66 -19.54 8.74
C GLU A 307 -5.39 -20.21 10.09
N THR A 308 -5.53 -21.54 10.14
CA THR A 308 -5.24 -22.37 11.33
C THR A 308 -3.89 -22.06 11.96
N GLU A 309 -2.91 -21.74 11.14
CA GLU A 309 -1.54 -21.54 11.54
C GLU A 309 -1.31 -20.19 12.22
N ASN A 310 -2.10 -19.14 11.91
CA ASN A 310 -1.85 -17.78 12.38
C ASN A 310 -3.00 -17.15 13.21
N GLU A 311 -4.16 -17.81 13.32
CA GLU A 311 -5.34 -17.31 14.02
C GLU A 311 -5.11 -17.00 15.51
N CYS A 312 -4.20 -17.72 16.17
CA CYS A 312 -3.86 -17.49 17.57
C CYS A 312 -2.64 -16.58 17.75
N LEU A 313 -2.04 -16.07 16.66
CA LEU A 313 -0.74 -15.41 16.70
C LEU A 313 -0.78 -14.03 17.38
N LEU A 314 -1.87 -13.30 17.21
CA LEU A 314 -1.97 -11.89 17.64
C LEU A 314 -2.67 -11.73 18.99
N ASP A 315 -3.75 -12.47 19.23
CA ASP A 315 -4.63 -12.31 20.40
C ASP A 315 -4.99 -13.64 21.08
N ILE A 316 -4.32 -14.74 20.70
CA ILE A 316 -4.61 -16.09 21.22
C ILE A 316 -6.03 -16.57 20.82
N GLY A 317 -6.52 -16.13 19.66
CA GLY A 317 -7.82 -16.54 19.12
C GLY A 317 -8.99 -15.88 19.85
N GLN A 318 -8.78 -14.70 20.42
CA GLN A 318 -9.80 -13.92 21.12
C GLN A 318 -10.52 -12.99 20.14
N THR A 319 -11.49 -13.54 19.41
CA THR A 319 -12.38 -12.80 18.49
C THR A 319 -13.64 -12.27 19.17
#